data_AF-A0A6P0LMZ5-F1
#
_entry.id   AF-A0A6P0LMZ5-F1
#
_cell.length_a   1.000
_cell.length_b   1.000
_cell.length_c   1.000
_cell.angle_alpha   90.00
_cell.angle_beta   90.00
_cell.angle_gamma   90.00
#
_symmetry.space_group_name_H-M   'P 1'
#
loop_
_entity.id
_entity.type
_entity.pdbx_description
1 polymer ?
#
loop_
_entity_poly.entity_id
_entity_poly.type
_entity_poly.pdbx_seq_one_letter_code
_entity_poly.pdbx_strand_id
1 'polypeptide(L)'
;MRLSQMLLVTLREDPVEAEIPSHKLLLRAGYIRRIGSGIYAYLPMMWRVLKKVSQIVREEMDATGAQECLLPQLQPSELWKESGRWDTYTKAEGIMFALIDRQKRELGLGPTHEEVITTVAKDMIRSYRQLPLNLYQIQTKFRDEIRPRFGLMRGREFIMKDAYSFHTDHESLKKTYQAMDQAYRNMFSRSGLEFRAVEADSGAIGGSGSQEFMVLADAGEDEILYTEDGKYSANLEKAVSLPPDLEPSPYNTYEK
;
A
#
# COMPACT_ATOMS: atom_id res chain seq x y z
N MET A 1 -19.54 -7.09 26.45
CA MET A 1 -20.60 -7.33 25.44
C MET A 1 -20.89 -8.82 25.43
N ARG A 2 -22.15 -9.24 25.62
CA ARG A 2 -22.53 -10.66 25.65
C ARG A 2 -22.70 -11.18 24.22
N LEU A 3 -22.34 -12.44 23.96
CA LEU A 3 -22.46 -13.05 22.64
C LEU A 3 -23.89 -13.01 22.08
N SER A 4 -24.90 -13.20 22.95
CA SER A 4 -26.31 -13.17 22.58
C SER A 4 -26.81 -11.81 22.04
N GLN A 5 -26.01 -10.75 22.17
CA GLN A 5 -26.32 -9.40 21.68
C GLN A 5 -25.42 -8.99 20.50
N MET A 6 -24.55 -9.89 20.02
CA MET A 6 -23.63 -9.62 18.92
C MET A 6 -24.17 -10.17 17.62
N LEU A 7 -23.99 -9.40 16.53
CA LEU A 7 -24.09 -9.93 15.18
C LEU A 7 -22.85 -10.80 14.90
N LEU A 8 -22.92 -12.08 15.28
CA LEU A 8 -21.91 -13.08 14.99
C LEU A 8 -22.56 -14.34 14.46
N VAL A 9 -22.35 -14.61 13.17
CA VAL A 9 -22.84 -15.82 12.50
C VAL A 9 -21.62 -16.56 11.96
N THR A 10 -21.40 -17.77 12.45
CA THR A 10 -20.29 -18.62 12.03
C THR A 10 -20.75 -19.65 11.01
N LEU A 11 -19.87 -20.01 10.07
CA LEU A 11 -20.14 -21.03 9.06
C LEU A 11 -19.44 -22.35 9.41
N ARG A 12 -20.18 -23.46 9.26
CA ARG A 12 -19.65 -24.81 9.53
C ARG A 12 -18.63 -25.22 8.46
N GLU A 13 -18.96 -24.98 7.20
CA GLU A 13 -18.19 -25.37 6.03
C GLU A 13 -17.39 -24.20 5.45
N ASP A 14 -16.37 -24.51 4.65
CA ASP A 14 -15.61 -23.50 3.92
C ASP A 14 -16.48 -22.88 2.81
N PRO A 15 -16.52 -21.54 2.70
CA PRO A 15 -17.18 -20.87 1.58
C PRO A 15 -16.51 -21.23 0.26
N VAL A 16 -17.31 -21.52 -0.77
CA VAL A 16 -16.83 -21.97 -2.09
C VAL A 16 -15.97 -20.91 -2.78
N GLU A 17 -16.26 -19.64 -2.53
CA GLU A 17 -15.55 -18.49 -3.11
C GLU A 17 -14.20 -18.18 -2.46
N ALA A 18 -13.83 -18.87 -1.39
CA ALA A 18 -12.64 -18.55 -0.61
C ALA A 18 -11.51 -19.56 -0.86
N GLU A 19 -10.45 -19.11 -1.51
CA GLU A 19 -9.32 -19.98 -1.89
C GLU A 19 -8.28 -20.10 -0.77
N ILE A 20 -7.85 -18.97 -0.19
CA ILE A 20 -6.77 -18.95 0.79
C ILE A 20 -7.27 -19.07 2.25
N PRO A 21 -6.45 -19.60 3.18
CA PRO A 21 -6.85 -19.82 4.57
C PRO A 21 -7.38 -18.57 5.29
N SER A 22 -6.73 -17.42 5.11
CA SER A 22 -7.16 -16.16 5.76
C SER A 22 -8.55 -15.73 5.31
N HIS A 23 -8.85 -15.81 4.01
CA HIS A 23 -10.16 -15.48 3.46
C HIS A 23 -11.25 -16.43 3.98
N LYS A 24 -10.98 -17.75 3.98
CA LYS A 24 -11.88 -18.77 4.51
C LYS A 24 -12.20 -18.52 5.98
N LEU A 25 -11.18 -18.30 6.80
CA LEU A 25 -11.34 -18.10 8.25
C LEU A 25 -12.10 -16.81 8.57
N LEU A 26 -11.81 -15.70 7.88
CA LEU A 26 -12.51 -14.43 8.10
C LEU A 26 -14.01 -14.53 7.75
N LEU A 27 -14.37 -15.24 6.69
CA LEU A 27 -15.79 -15.49 6.36
C LEU A 27 -16.44 -16.44 7.37
N ARG A 28 -15.80 -17.58 7.67
CA ARG A 28 -16.35 -18.58 8.59
C ARG A 28 -16.53 -18.07 10.01
N ALA A 29 -15.64 -17.21 10.47
CA ALA A 29 -15.73 -16.61 11.80
C ALA A 29 -16.65 -15.38 11.85
N GLY A 30 -17.29 -15.00 10.73
CA GLY A 30 -18.21 -13.86 10.70
C GLY A 30 -17.52 -12.49 10.86
N TYR A 31 -16.29 -12.36 10.39
CA TYR A 31 -15.52 -11.11 10.44
C TYR A 31 -15.85 -10.21 9.26
N ILE A 32 -16.01 -10.79 8.08
CA ILE A 32 -16.32 -10.05 6.86
C ILE A 32 -17.50 -10.66 6.13
N ARG A 33 -18.15 -9.86 5.29
CA ARG A 33 -19.18 -10.32 4.37
C ARG A 33 -18.96 -9.72 3.00
N ARG A 34 -18.93 -10.54 1.97
CA ARG A 34 -18.85 -10.06 0.57
C ARG A 34 -20.14 -9.36 0.18
N ILE A 35 -20.02 -8.14 -0.37
CA ILE A 35 -21.13 -7.35 -0.93
C ILE A 35 -21.08 -7.37 -2.46
N GLY A 36 -19.87 -7.33 -3.03
CA GLY A 36 -19.63 -7.42 -4.47
C GLY A 36 -18.27 -8.07 -4.75
N SER A 37 -17.87 -8.15 -6.03
CA SER A 37 -16.52 -8.61 -6.36
C SER A 37 -15.48 -7.65 -5.82
N GLY A 38 -14.60 -8.13 -4.92
CA GLY A 38 -13.58 -7.29 -4.27
C GLY A 38 -14.10 -6.26 -3.26
N ILE A 39 -15.38 -6.33 -2.86
CA ILE A 39 -16.01 -5.34 -1.96
C ILE A 39 -16.60 -6.08 -0.76
N TYR A 40 -16.14 -5.73 0.44
CA TYR A 40 -16.46 -6.43 1.69
C TYR A 40 -16.98 -5.46 2.74
N ALA A 41 -18.01 -5.89 3.47
CA ALA A 41 -18.42 -5.27 4.71
C ALA A 41 -17.59 -5.81 5.87
N TYR A 42 -17.01 -4.92 6.68
CA TYR A 42 -16.34 -5.27 7.94
C TYR A 42 -17.39 -5.40 9.05
N LEU A 43 -17.63 -6.63 9.52
CA LEU A 43 -18.58 -6.91 10.58
C LEU A 43 -18.00 -6.53 11.96
N PRO A 44 -18.80 -6.53 13.05
CA PRO A 44 -18.36 -5.99 14.34
C PRO A 44 -17.04 -6.55 14.88
N MET A 45 -16.73 -7.83 14.63
CA MET A 45 -15.46 -8.43 15.05
C MET A 45 -14.27 -7.92 14.24
N MET A 46 -14.39 -7.85 12.92
CA MET A 46 -13.34 -7.26 12.09
C MET A 46 -13.13 -5.79 12.41
N TRP A 47 -14.20 -5.05 12.66
CA TRP A 47 -14.09 -3.63 13.02
C TRP A 47 -13.30 -3.42 14.32
N ARG A 48 -13.41 -4.34 15.30
CA ARG A 48 -12.57 -4.31 16.51
C ARG A 48 -11.10 -4.58 16.21
N VAL A 49 -10.80 -5.50 15.28
CA VAL A 49 -9.42 -5.79 14.85
C VAL A 49 -8.83 -4.58 14.12
N LEU A 50 -9.56 -4.01 13.15
CA LEU A 50 -9.13 -2.83 12.40
C LEU A 50 -8.83 -1.65 13.34
N LYS A 51 -9.68 -1.40 14.34
CA LYS A 51 -9.40 -0.37 15.36
C LYS A 51 -8.08 -0.59 16.10
N LYS A 52 -7.75 -1.84 16.45
CA LYS A 52 -6.48 -2.17 17.12
C LYS A 52 -5.28 -1.96 16.20
N VAL A 53 -5.37 -2.43 14.95
CA VAL A 53 -4.31 -2.25 13.95
C VAL A 53 -4.11 -0.76 13.65
N SER A 54 -5.18 -0.02 13.38
CA SER A 54 -5.10 1.43 13.15
C SER A 54 -4.54 2.18 14.36
N GLN A 55 -4.79 1.73 15.59
CA GLN A 55 -4.22 2.35 16.78
C GLN A 55 -2.71 2.14 16.86
N ILE A 56 -2.20 0.94 16.58
CA ILE A 56 -0.76 0.68 16.49
C ILE A 56 -0.14 1.60 15.42
N VAL A 57 -0.75 1.68 14.25
CA VAL A 57 -0.28 2.52 13.15
C VAL A 57 -0.22 4.00 13.56
N ARG A 58 -1.27 4.54 14.21
CA ARG A 58 -1.27 5.92 14.70
C ARG A 58 -0.15 6.18 15.69
N GLU A 59 0.00 5.32 16.69
CA GLU A 59 1.02 5.50 17.72
C GLU A 59 2.44 5.54 17.13
N GLU A 60 2.74 4.66 16.17
CA GLU A 60 4.06 4.66 15.52
C GLU A 60 4.24 5.85 14.56
N MET A 61 3.20 6.30 13.85
CA MET A 61 3.28 7.49 13.00
C MET A 61 3.45 8.76 13.83
N ASP A 62 2.63 8.95 14.87
CA ASP A 62 2.66 10.12 15.75
C ASP A 62 4.00 10.23 16.48
N ALA A 63 4.61 9.10 16.86
CA ALA A 63 5.95 9.06 17.46
C ALA A 63 7.05 9.62 16.54
N THR A 64 6.84 9.64 15.22
CA THR A 64 7.77 10.29 14.27
C THR A 64 7.53 11.79 14.08
N GLY A 65 6.48 12.33 14.70
CA GLY A 65 6.02 13.71 14.49
C GLY A 65 5.15 13.90 13.25
N ALA A 66 4.74 12.80 12.59
CA ALA A 66 3.75 12.86 11.53
C ALA A 66 2.38 13.27 12.08
N GLN A 67 1.59 14.00 11.29
CA GLN A 67 0.29 14.52 11.71
C GLN A 67 -0.83 13.84 10.92
N GLU A 68 -1.81 13.27 11.62
CA GLU A 68 -2.98 12.66 10.99
C GLU A 68 -3.91 13.74 10.43
N CYS A 69 -4.34 13.56 9.18
CA CYS A 69 -5.33 14.35 8.48
C CYS A 69 -6.33 13.42 7.77
N LEU A 70 -7.35 13.99 7.13
CA LEU A 70 -8.29 13.24 6.31
C LEU A 70 -8.54 13.98 5.00
N LEU A 71 -8.12 13.37 3.90
CA LEU A 71 -8.27 13.94 2.55
C LEU A 71 -9.58 13.47 1.92
N PRO A 72 -10.08 14.15 0.87
CA PRO A 72 -11.28 13.70 0.15
C PRO A 72 -11.02 12.43 -0.68
N GLN A 73 -12.04 11.58 -0.79
CA GLN A 73 -12.01 10.42 -1.69
C GLN A 73 -12.40 10.73 -3.12
N LEU A 74 -13.30 11.70 -3.29
CA LEU A 74 -13.70 12.16 -4.59
C LEU A 74 -12.73 13.26 -5.02
N GLN A 75 -11.93 12.96 -6.04
CA GLN A 75 -10.83 13.81 -6.47
C GLN A 75 -11.12 14.41 -7.85
N PRO A 76 -10.96 15.73 -8.03
CA PRO A 76 -11.13 16.36 -9.35
C PRO A 76 -10.06 15.87 -10.34
N SER A 77 -10.49 15.59 -11.58
CA SER A 77 -9.56 15.12 -12.63
C SER A 77 -8.45 16.13 -12.94
N GLU A 78 -8.68 17.41 -12.69
CA GLU A 78 -7.75 18.51 -12.98
C GLU A 78 -6.42 18.32 -12.23
N LEU A 79 -6.46 17.84 -10.99
CA LEU A 79 -5.25 17.60 -10.19
C LEU A 79 -4.39 16.47 -10.77
N TRP A 80 -5.04 15.41 -11.25
CA TRP A 80 -4.40 14.26 -11.91
C TRP A 80 -3.92 14.57 -13.32
N LYS A 81 -4.58 15.51 -14.00
CA LYS A 81 -4.14 16.03 -15.29
C LYS A 81 -2.91 16.93 -15.11
N GLU A 82 -2.83 17.72 -14.03
CA GLU A 82 -1.64 18.52 -13.69
C GLU A 82 -0.42 17.63 -13.43
N SER A 83 -0.59 16.49 -12.75
CA SER A 83 0.51 15.51 -12.56
C SER A 83 0.81 14.66 -13.79
N GLY A 84 -0.07 14.66 -14.81
CA GLY A 84 0.02 13.80 -15.98
C GLY A 84 -0.41 12.35 -15.74
N ARG A 85 -0.86 11.98 -14.54
CA ARG A 85 -1.22 10.59 -14.18
C ARG A 85 -2.65 10.21 -14.55
N TRP A 86 -3.53 11.16 -14.89
CA TRP A 86 -4.94 10.89 -15.20
C TRP A 86 -5.14 9.79 -16.25
N ASP A 87 -4.53 9.95 -17.43
CA ASP A 87 -4.71 8.99 -18.53
C ASP A 87 -4.02 7.65 -18.24
N THR A 88 -2.88 7.65 -17.55
CA THR A 88 -2.21 6.43 -17.10
C THR A 88 -3.12 5.61 -16.19
N TYR A 89 -3.72 6.24 -15.17
CA TYR A 89 -4.54 5.55 -14.17
C TYR A 89 -5.95 5.19 -14.65
N THR A 90 -6.50 5.94 -15.61
CA THR A 90 -7.88 5.70 -16.10
C THR A 90 -7.93 4.88 -17.40
N LYS A 91 -6.94 5.01 -18.29
CA LYS A 91 -6.96 4.36 -19.62
C LYS A 91 -5.90 3.27 -19.76
N ALA A 92 -4.65 3.56 -19.39
CA ALA A 92 -3.55 2.62 -19.61
C ALA A 92 -3.60 1.44 -18.62
N GLU A 93 -3.60 1.76 -17.33
CA GLU A 93 -3.71 0.76 -16.26
C GLU A 93 -5.16 0.43 -15.92
N GLY A 94 -6.07 1.40 -16.08
CA GLY A 94 -7.50 1.23 -15.80
C GLY A 94 -7.82 0.99 -14.32
N ILE A 95 -6.90 1.33 -13.40
CA ILE A 95 -7.05 1.07 -11.96
C ILE A 95 -7.84 2.14 -11.22
N MET A 96 -8.10 3.30 -11.82
CA MET A 96 -8.85 4.37 -11.18
C MET A 96 -10.32 4.35 -11.62
N PHE A 97 -11.23 4.30 -10.66
CA PHE A 97 -12.64 4.57 -10.93
C PHE A 97 -12.81 6.03 -11.35
N ALA A 98 -13.25 6.25 -12.59
CA ALA A 98 -13.60 7.56 -13.11
C ALA A 98 -15.12 7.70 -13.24
N LEU A 99 -15.63 8.89 -12.97
CA LEU A 99 -17.05 9.22 -13.08
C LEU A 99 -17.24 10.66 -13.55
N ILE A 100 -18.40 10.92 -14.15
CA ILE A 100 -18.84 12.26 -14.53
C ILE A 100 -20.01 12.64 -13.62
N ASP A 101 -19.90 13.76 -12.93
CA ASP A 101 -20.96 14.22 -12.04
C ASP A 101 -22.13 14.89 -12.79
N ARG A 102 -23.15 15.31 -12.05
CA ARG A 102 -24.35 15.95 -12.63
C ARG A 102 -24.07 17.30 -13.31
N GLN A 103 -22.93 17.94 -13.01
CA GLN A 103 -22.47 19.18 -13.63
C GLN A 103 -21.48 18.91 -14.77
N LYS A 104 -21.32 17.65 -15.19
CA LYS A 104 -20.38 17.21 -16.23
C LYS A 104 -18.91 17.40 -15.86
N ARG A 105 -18.58 17.42 -14.56
CA ARG A 105 -17.19 17.44 -14.10
C ARG A 105 -16.65 16.02 -14.05
N GLU A 106 -15.42 15.85 -14.53
CA GLU A 106 -14.69 14.59 -14.44
C GLU A 106 -14.06 14.46 -13.05
N LEU A 107 -14.40 13.37 -12.37
CA LEU A 107 -13.94 13.06 -11.02
C LEU A 107 -13.44 11.61 -11.01
N GLY A 108 -12.60 11.28 -10.03
CA GLY A 108 -12.28 9.89 -9.75
C GLY A 108 -12.29 9.58 -8.26
N LEU A 109 -12.43 8.30 -7.93
CA LEU A 109 -12.24 7.82 -6.57
C LEU A 109 -10.77 7.54 -6.36
N GLY A 110 -10.16 8.17 -5.35
CA GLY A 110 -8.74 8.14 -5.10
C GLY A 110 -8.17 6.72 -4.88
N PRO A 111 -7.29 6.21 -5.76
CA PRO A 111 -6.49 5.03 -5.49
C PRO A 111 -5.29 5.33 -4.58
N THR A 112 -4.94 6.61 -4.47
CA THR A 112 -3.89 7.25 -3.65
C THR A 112 -4.12 8.78 -3.65
N HIS A 113 -3.25 9.56 -3.01
CA HIS A 113 -3.47 10.99 -2.71
C HIS A 113 -2.25 11.90 -2.97
N GLU A 114 -1.24 11.52 -3.78
CA GLU A 114 -0.08 12.39 -4.05
C GLU A 114 -0.49 13.77 -4.60
N GLU A 115 -1.44 13.83 -5.53
CA GLU A 115 -1.93 15.08 -6.15
C GLU A 115 -2.67 15.97 -5.14
N VAL A 116 -3.53 15.36 -4.32
CA VAL A 116 -4.37 16.07 -3.35
C VAL A 116 -3.49 16.67 -2.26
N ILE A 117 -2.58 15.88 -1.68
CA ILE A 117 -1.71 16.35 -0.61
C ILE A 117 -0.69 17.37 -1.11
N THR A 118 -0.21 17.23 -2.36
CA THR A 118 0.66 18.22 -3.01
C THR A 118 -0.07 19.55 -3.20
N THR A 119 -1.36 19.51 -3.58
CA THR A 119 -2.20 20.72 -3.67
C THR A 119 -2.30 21.43 -2.32
N VAL A 120 -2.59 20.68 -1.25
CA VAL A 120 -2.63 21.21 0.12
C VAL A 120 -1.28 21.81 0.52
N ALA A 121 -0.18 21.10 0.26
CA ALA A 121 1.17 21.56 0.58
C ALA A 121 1.54 22.84 -0.19
N LYS A 122 1.26 22.90 -1.49
CA LYS A 122 1.47 24.07 -2.36
C LYS A 122 0.80 25.33 -1.81
N ASP A 123 -0.40 25.17 -1.26
CA ASP A 123 -1.18 26.29 -0.74
C ASP A 123 -0.83 26.67 0.70
N MET A 124 -0.37 25.73 1.52
CA MET A 124 -0.19 25.93 2.96
C MET A 124 1.28 26.11 3.39
N ILE A 125 2.23 25.57 2.63
CA ILE A 125 3.67 25.70 2.92
C ILE A 125 4.19 26.96 2.22
N ARG A 126 4.41 28.02 3.00
CA ARG A 126 4.83 29.35 2.52
C ARG A 126 6.27 29.70 2.90
N SER A 127 6.91 28.91 3.76
CA SER A 127 8.29 29.13 4.20
C SER A 127 9.02 27.81 4.49
N TYR A 128 10.32 27.78 4.21
CA TYR A 128 11.21 26.66 4.59
C TYR A 128 11.18 26.36 6.10
N ARG A 129 10.81 27.33 6.94
CA ARG A 129 10.70 27.15 8.39
C ARG A 129 9.57 26.20 8.80
N GLN A 130 8.63 25.92 7.90
CA GLN A 130 7.57 24.93 8.12
C GLN A 130 8.03 23.50 7.77
N LEU A 131 9.25 23.33 7.25
CA LEU A 131 9.78 22.04 6.81
C LEU A 131 10.87 21.53 7.77
N PRO A 132 10.99 20.20 7.96
CA PRO A 132 10.19 19.14 7.32
C PRO A 132 8.77 19.04 7.87
N LEU A 133 7.84 18.60 7.02
CA LEU A 133 6.45 18.33 7.38
C LEU A 133 6.10 16.91 6.94
N ASN A 134 5.42 16.14 7.78
CA ASN A 134 4.92 14.81 7.44
C ASN A 134 3.44 14.71 7.80
N LEU A 135 2.60 14.44 6.80
CA LEU A 135 1.15 14.33 6.94
C LEU A 135 0.73 12.92 6.55
N TYR A 136 -0.18 12.30 7.30
CA TYR A 136 -0.69 10.97 6.97
C TYR A 136 -2.20 10.88 7.15
N GLN A 137 -2.82 9.84 6.60
CA GLN A 137 -4.22 9.52 6.85
C GLN A 137 -4.40 8.01 6.93
N ILE A 138 -5.45 7.56 7.63
CA ILE A 138 -5.95 6.18 7.56
C ILE A 138 -7.34 6.22 6.94
N GLN A 139 -7.45 5.82 5.69
CA GLN A 139 -8.64 6.06 4.89
C GLN A 139 -8.85 4.95 3.85
N THR A 140 -10.12 4.69 3.52
CA THR A 140 -10.49 3.84 2.39
C THR A 140 -9.79 4.31 1.11
N LYS A 141 -9.55 3.41 0.16
CA LYS A 141 -9.05 3.66 -1.20
C LYS A 141 -9.83 2.79 -2.17
N PHE A 142 -9.85 3.20 -3.43
CA PHE A 142 -10.54 2.48 -4.49
C PHE A 142 -9.58 2.18 -5.63
N ARG A 143 -9.46 0.90 -6.00
CA ARG A 143 -8.73 0.47 -7.20
C ARG A 143 -9.61 -0.46 -8.01
N ASP A 144 -9.81 -0.19 -9.29
CA ASP A 144 -10.65 -1.02 -10.16
C ASP A 144 -9.89 -2.27 -10.63
N GLU A 145 -9.56 -3.12 -9.66
CA GLU A 145 -8.86 -4.38 -9.90
C GLU A 145 -9.69 -5.29 -10.81
N ILE A 146 -9.09 -5.68 -11.94
CA ILE A 146 -9.72 -6.52 -12.98
C ILE A 146 -10.04 -7.90 -12.42
N ARG A 147 -9.16 -8.44 -11.55
CA ARG A 147 -9.34 -9.77 -10.93
C ARG A 147 -9.18 -9.72 -9.41
N PRO A 148 -10.17 -9.20 -8.66
CA PRO A 148 -10.13 -9.18 -7.21
C PRO A 148 -10.15 -10.61 -6.68
N ARG A 149 -9.20 -10.94 -5.80
CA ARG A 149 -9.01 -12.30 -5.28
C ARG A 149 -8.55 -12.27 -3.83
N PHE A 150 -8.54 -13.43 -3.19
CA PHE A 150 -7.92 -13.60 -1.87
C PHE A 150 -8.52 -12.75 -0.74
N GLY A 151 -9.82 -12.45 -0.81
CA GLY A 151 -10.52 -11.75 0.26
C GLY A 151 -10.05 -10.30 0.40
N LEU A 152 -9.49 -9.98 1.57
CA LEU A 152 -8.99 -8.63 1.88
C LEU A 152 -7.58 -8.35 1.32
N MET A 153 -6.88 -9.36 0.80
CA MET A 153 -5.53 -9.18 0.25
C MET A 153 -5.56 -8.38 -1.05
N ARG A 154 -6.54 -8.62 -1.92
CA ARG A 154 -6.67 -7.94 -3.22
C ARG A 154 -8.14 -7.59 -3.53
N GLY A 155 -8.58 -6.50 -2.92
CA GLY A 155 -9.93 -5.93 -3.08
C GLY A 155 -9.97 -4.71 -4.02
N ARG A 156 -11.19 -4.25 -4.31
CA ARG A 156 -11.45 -3.01 -5.06
C ARG A 156 -11.68 -1.80 -4.14
N GLU A 157 -12.10 -2.07 -2.92
CA GLU A 157 -12.24 -1.10 -1.83
C GLU A 157 -11.49 -1.64 -0.61
N PHE A 158 -10.52 -0.88 -0.10
CA PHE A 158 -9.67 -1.32 1.01
C PHE A 158 -9.19 -0.12 1.85
N ILE A 159 -8.74 -0.37 3.08
CA ILE A 159 -8.23 0.68 3.97
C ILE A 159 -6.72 0.76 3.80
N MET A 160 -6.21 1.98 3.62
CA MET A 160 -4.78 2.25 3.52
C MET A 160 -4.39 3.31 4.53
N LYS A 161 -3.19 3.16 5.09
CA LYS A 161 -2.45 4.29 5.66
C LYS A 161 -1.46 4.80 4.64
N ASP A 162 -1.64 6.02 4.19
CA ASP A 162 -0.76 6.74 3.28
C ASP A 162 -0.19 7.97 4.00
N ALA A 163 1.10 8.25 3.78
CA ALA A 163 1.85 9.31 4.44
C ALA A 163 2.74 10.02 3.41
N TYR A 164 2.87 11.33 3.56
CA TYR A 164 3.52 12.21 2.59
C TYR A 164 4.35 13.25 3.34
N SER A 165 5.64 13.27 3.04
CA SER A 165 6.58 14.18 3.69
C SER A 165 7.21 15.17 2.71
N PHE A 166 7.35 16.41 3.16
CA PHE A 166 7.84 17.55 2.38
C PHE A 166 9.15 18.05 2.99
N HIS A 167 10.14 18.33 2.14
CA HIS A 167 11.52 18.59 2.56
C HIS A 167 12.16 19.71 1.74
N THR A 168 13.11 20.41 2.36
CA THR A 168 13.95 21.43 1.71
C THR A 168 15.07 20.82 0.86
N ASP A 169 15.52 19.62 1.24
CA ASP A 169 16.70 18.97 0.69
C ASP A 169 16.65 17.46 0.90
N HIS A 170 17.56 16.77 0.22
CA HIS A 170 17.65 15.31 0.20
C HIS A 170 18.05 14.71 1.56
N GLU A 171 18.86 15.40 2.36
CA GLU A 171 19.27 14.88 3.68
C GLU A 171 18.10 14.91 4.67
N SER A 172 17.25 15.95 4.61
CA SER A 172 15.99 16.04 5.35
C SER A 172 15.02 14.92 4.96
N LEU A 173 14.89 14.64 3.66
CA LEU A 173 14.11 13.50 3.15
C LEU A 173 14.65 12.17 3.69
N LYS A 174 15.96 11.94 3.58
CA LYS A 174 16.60 10.68 4.00
C LYS A 174 16.38 10.38 5.48
N LYS A 175 16.47 11.39 6.35
CA LYS A 175 16.18 11.24 7.78
C LYS A 175 14.73 10.81 8.03
N THR A 176 13.80 11.42 7.30
CA THR A 176 12.37 11.10 7.43
C THR A 176 12.06 9.72 6.88
N TYR A 177 12.66 9.35 5.75
CA TYR A 177 12.54 8.01 5.17
C TYR A 177 13.04 6.93 6.14
N GLN A 178 14.17 7.14 6.82
CA GLN A 178 14.68 6.22 7.85
C GLN A 178 13.75 6.15 9.07
N ALA A 179 13.17 7.27 9.50
CA ALA A 179 12.17 7.27 10.57
C ALA A 179 10.91 6.49 10.17
N MET A 180 10.47 6.58 8.91
CA MET A 180 9.36 5.78 8.37
C MET A 180 9.70 4.30 8.30
N ASP A 181 10.91 3.91 7.87
CA ASP A 181 11.36 2.51 7.89
C ASP A 181 11.26 1.93 9.31
N GLN A 182 11.82 2.62 10.30
CA GLN A 182 11.75 2.16 11.69
C GLN A 182 10.31 2.10 12.22
N ALA A 183 9.49 3.10 11.92
CA ALA A 183 8.08 3.11 12.32
C ALA A 183 7.32 1.92 11.72
N TYR A 184 7.52 1.61 10.43
CA TYR A 184 6.90 0.45 9.79
C TYR A 184 7.37 -0.86 10.42
N ARG A 185 8.68 -1.01 10.68
CA ARG A 185 9.22 -2.19 11.39
C ARG A 185 8.54 -2.39 12.75
N ASN A 186 8.34 -1.30 13.49
CA ASN A 186 7.63 -1.34 14.77
C ASN A 186 6.16 -1.74 14.58
N MET A 187 5.45 -1.18 13.61
CA MET A 187 4.05 -1.52 13.32
C MET A 187 3.86 -3.01 13.05
N PHE A 188 4.69 -3.61 12.18
CA PHE A 188 4.63 -5.04 11.88
C PHE A 188 5.02 -5.90 13.08
N SER A 189 6.09 -5.55 13.80
CA SER A 189 6.53 -6.27 14.99
C SER A 189 5.48 -6.25 16.11
N ARG A 190 4.87 -5.08 16.37
CA ARG A 190 3.78 -4.91 17.35
C ARG A 190 2.49 -5.60 16.94
N SER A 191 2.31 -5.84 15.64
CA SER A 191 1.22 -6.66 15.09
C SER A 191 1.51 -8.16 15.16
N GLY A 192 2.70 -8.56 15.63
CA GLY A 192 3.11 -9.96 15.77
C GLY A 192 3.39 -10.65 14.44
N LEU A 193 3.80 -9.90 13.42
CA LEU A 193 4.06 -10.41 12.08
C LEU A 193 5.54 -10.68 11.86
N GLU A 194 5.84 -11.79 11.18
CA GLU A 194 7.16 -12.04 10.62
C GLU A 194 7.23 -11.42 9.22
N PHE A 195 8.17 -10.50 9.03
CA PHE A 195 8.24 -9.72 7.80
C PHE A 195 9.69 -9.45 7.40
N ARG A 196 9.89 -9.08 6.12
CA ARG A 196 11.15 -8.57 5.59
C ARG A 196 10.93 -7.25 4.87
N ALA A 197 11.85 -6.32 5.10
CA ALA A 197 12.00 -5.13 4.29
C ALA A 197 12.85 -5.50 3.06
N VAL A 198 12.36 -5.22 1.85
CA VAL A 198 13.01 -5.60 0.60
C VAL A 198 13.11 -4.40 -0.33
N GLU A 199 14.19 -4.32 -1.11
CA GLU A 199 14.30 -3.33 -2.20
C GLU A 199 13.22 -3.61 -3.25
N ALA A 200 12.56 -2.54 -3.72
CA ALA A 200 11.42 -2.64 -4.62
C ALA A 200 11.52 -1.67 -5.79
N ASP A 201 10.68 -1.88 -6.80
CA ASP A 201 10.49 -0.88 -7.85
C ASP A 201 9.61 0.28 -7.34
N SER A 202 9.78 1.46 -7.92
CA SER A 202 8.95 2.63 -7.57
C SER A 202 7.63 2.67 -8.37
N GLY A 203 7.51 1.84 -9.42
CA GLY A 203 6.31 1.68 -10.22
C GLY A 203 5.71 3.00 -10.72
N ALA A 204 4.38 3.03 -10.85
CA ALA A 204 3.62 4.18 -11.33
C ALA A 204 3.54 5.36 -10.34
N ILE A 205 4.08 5.21 -9.13
CA ILE A 205 4.24 6.31 -8.16
C ILE A 205 5.47 7.15 -8.55
N GLY A 206 6.48 6.53 -9.17
CA GLY A 206 7.76 7.16 -9.51
C GLY A 206 8.67 7.36 -8.29
N GLY A 207 9.96 7.61 -8.52
CA GLY A 207 10.95 7.80 -7.46
C GLY A 207 12.27 7.08 -7.72
N SER A 208 13.23 7.25 -6.81
CA SER A 208 14.59 6.68 -6.91
C SER A 208 14.90 5.65 -5.82
N GLY A 209 14.13 5.62 -4.72
CA GLY A 209 14.28 4.67 -3.62
C GLY A 209 12.93 4.14 -3.17
N SER A 210 12.73 2.83 -3.26
CA SER A 210 11.50 2.14 -2.88
C SER A 210 11.83 0.91 -2.06
N GLN A 211 11.03 0.69 -1.02
CA GLN A 211 11.17 -0.44 -0.12
C GLN A 211 9.79 -0.99 0.20
N GLU A 212 9.65 -2.29 0.08
CA GLU A 212 8.44 -3.03 0.42
C GLU A 212 8.62 -3.79 1.72
N PHE A 213 7.53 -3.92 2.49
CA PHE A 213 7.50 -4.71 3.71
C PHE A 213 6.64 -5.95 3.47
N MET A 214 7.30 -7.09 3.30
CA MET A 214 6.67 -8.34 2.91
C MET A 214 6.51 -9.27 4.10
N VAL A 215 5.28 -9.68 4.39
CA VAL A 215 5.01 -10.77 5.34
C VAL A 215 5.25 -12.09 4.63
N LEU A 216 6.06 -12.97 5.22
CA LEU A 216 6.41 -14.25 4.61
C LEU A 216 5.22 -15.20 4.69
N ALA A 217 4.68 -15.60 3.53
CA ALA A 217 3.56 -16.52 3.45
C ALA A 217 3.55 -17.27 2.12
N ASP A 218 3.18 -18.56 2.15
CA ASP A 218 3.06 -19.40 0.95
C ASP A 218 2.00 -18.88 -0.05
N ALA A 219 1.06 -18.07 0.43
CA ALA A 219 0.00 -17.46 -0.36
C ALA A 219 0.33 -16.04 -0.85
N GLY A 220 1.59 -15.61 -0.74
CA GLY A 220 2.05 -14.31 -1.26
C GLY A 220 1.93 -14.23 -2.79
N GLU A 221 1.60 -13.04 -3.30
CA GLU A 221 1.59 -12.78 -4.76
C GLU A 221 2.96 -12.34 -5.29
N ASP A 222 3.87 -11.93 -4.39
CA ASP A 222 5.22 -11.47 -4.71
C ASP A 222 6.26 -12.52 -4.37
N GLU A 223 7.26 -12.65 -5.25
CA GLU A 223 8.46 -13.43 -5.00
C GLU A 223 9.58 -12.51 -4.51
N ILE A 224 10.18 -12.86 -3.37
CA ILE A 224 11.33 -12.14 -2.83
C ILE A 224 12.57 -13.01 -2.89
N LEU A 225 13.70 -12.40 -3.25
CA LEU A 225 15.01 -13.01 -3.20
C LEU A 225 15.78 -12.41 -2.04
N TYR A 226 16.40 -13.27 -1.22
CA TYR A 226 17.24 -12.83 -0.12
C TYR A 226 18.42 -13.76 0.07
N THR A 227 19.54 -13.22 0.55
CA THR A 227 20.73 -14.01 0.89
C THR A 227 20.58 -14.65 2.25
N GLU A 228 21.22 -15.82 2.46
CA GLU A 228 21.23 -16.51 3.76
C GLU A 228 21.81 -15.64 4.88
N ASP A 229 22.78 -14.77 4.56
CA ASP A 229 23.38 -13.84 5.52
C ASP A 229 22.49 -12.61 5.82
N GLY A 230 21.34 -12.48 5.17
CA GLY A 230 20.35 -11.43 5.38
C GLY A 230 20.78 -10.03 4.93
N LYS A 231 21.92 -9.89 4.25
CA LYS A 231 22.42 -8.57 3.82
C LYS A 231 21.74 -8.04 2.56
N TYR A 232 21.19 -8.91 1.74
CA TYR A 232 20.48 -8.53 0.53
C TYR A 232 19.06 -9.12 0.55
N SER A 233 18.08 -8.28 0.22
CA SER A 233 16.69 -8.69 0.05
C SER A 233 16.03 -7.76 -0.96
N ALA A 234 15.44 -8.32 -2.02
CA ALA A 234 14.76 -7.55 -3.05
C ALA A 234 13.51 -8.29 -3.55
N ASN A 235 12.52 -7.53 -4.00
CA ASN A 235 11.46 -8.07 -4.86
C ASN A 235 12.11 -8.60 -6.16
N LEU A 236 11.62 -9.72 -6.70
CA LEU A 236 12.14 -10.32 -7.94
C LEU A 236 12.25 -9.31 -9.08
N GLU A 237 11.31 -8.37 -9.20
CA GLU A 237 11.31 -7.33 -10.23
C GLU A 237 12.52 -6.37 -10.14
N LYS A 238 13.09 -6.23 -8.94
CA LYS A 238 14.24 -5.36 -8.66
C LYS A 238 15.55 -6.12 -8.45
N ALA A 239 15.48 -7.42 -8.23
CA ALA A 239 16.63 -8.23 -7.86
C ALA A 239 17.72 -8.22 -8.94
N VAL A 240 18.97 -8.05 -8.51
CA VAL A 240 20.14 -8.11 -9.39
C VAL A 240 20.92 -9.39 -9.15
N SER A 241 21.35 -10.04 -10.23
CA SER A 241 22.28 -11.17 -10.18
C SER A 241 23.70 -10.70 -10.51
N LEU A 242 24.68 -11.30 -9.83
CA LEU A 242 26.07 -11.16 -10.25
C LEU A 242 26.28 -12.04 -11.49
N PRO A 243 26.95 -11.53 -12.54
CA PRO A 243 27.31 -12.38 -13.67
C PRO A 243 28.23 -13.51 -13.20
N PRO A 244 28.18 -14.69 -13.83
CA PRO A 244 29.15 -15.74 -13.56
C PRO A 244 30.55 -15.24 -13.86
N ASP A 245 31.56 -15.88 -13.25
CA ASP A 245 32.95 -15.62 -13.58
C ASP A 245 33.17 -15.80 -15.10
N LEU A 246 33.95 -14.88 -15.69
CA LEU A 246 34.25 -14.93 -17.12
C LEU A 246 35.03 -16.22 -17.43
N GLU A 247 34.43 -17.11 -18.21
CA GLU A 247 35.18 -18.20 -18.83
C GLU A 247 36.04 -17.63 -19.97
N PRO A 248 37.37 -17.82 -19.93
CA PRO A 248 38.23 -17.39 -21.03
C PRO A 248 37.78 -18.07 -22.32
N SER A 249 37.58 -17.29 -23.37
CA SER A 249 37.33 -17.84 -24.71
C SER A 249 38.45 -18.85 -25.04
N PRO A 250 38.12 -20.09 -25.43
CA PRO A 250 39.13 -21.03 -25.93
C PRO A 250 39.72 -20.59 -27.28
N TYR A 251 39.11 -19.58 -27.91
CA TYR A 251 39.60 -18.95 -29.13
C TYR A 251 40.44 -17.72 -28.80
N ASN A 252 41.70 -17.77 -29.23
CA ASN A 252 42.67 -16.69 -29.07
C ASN A 252 42.81 -15.84 -30.35
N THR A 253 42.12 -16.24 -31.43
CA THR A 253 42.20 -15.66 -32.75
C THR A 253 40.81 -15.55 -33.37
N TYR A 254 40.49 -14.37 -33.88
CA TYR A 254 39.26 -14.08 -34.62
C TYR A 254 39.52 -14.31 -36.12
N GLU A 255 38.76 -15.21 -36.75
CA GLU A 255 38.69 -15.31 -38.21
C GLU A 255 37.38 -14.66 -38.67
N LYS A 256 37.47 -13.82 -39.71
CA LYS A 256 36.37 -13.01 -40.25
C LYS A 256 35.79 -13.64 -41.51
#